data_AF-A0AAW9TM65-F1
#
_entry.id   AF-A0AAW9TM65-F1
#
_cell.length_a   1.000
_cell.length_b   1.000
_cell.length_c   1.000
_cell.angle_alpha   90.00
_cell.angle_beta   90.00
_cell.angle_gamma   90.00
#
_symmetry.space_group_name_H-M   'P 1'
#
loop_
_entity.id
_entity.type
_entity.pdbx_description
1 polymer ?
#
loop_
_entity_poly.entity_id
_entity_poly.type
_entity_poly.pdbx_seq_one_letter_code
_entity_poly.pdbx_strand_id
1 'polypeptide(L)' 'MQVARLTEKQREANRLLAGPARNIMLRGGSRSGKTFVLCRALIQRAINAPGSRHVIFRFRFNHAKTSVWSDTLPKVLA' A
#
# COMPACT_ATOMS: atom_id res chain seq x y z
N MET A 1 15.55 -7.13 -12.51
CA MET A 1 14.59 -6.46 -11.60
C MET A 1 14.50 -7.28 -10.33
N GLN A 2 14.75 -6.68 -9.16
CA GLN A 2 14.72 -7.40 -7.89
C GLN A 2 13.31 -7.30 -7.31
N VAL A 3 12.61 -8.43 -7.24
CA VAL A 3 11.26 -8.49 -6.66
C VAL A 3 11.32 -8.17 -5.17
N ALA A 4 10.52 -7.22 -4.71
CA ALA A 4 10.46 -6.85 -3.30
C ALA A 4 10.07 -8.04 -2.40
N ARG A 5 10.97 -8.42 -1.48
CA ARG A 5 10.72 -9.49 -0.51
C ARG A 5 10.01 -8.95 0.73
N LEU A 6 8.78 -9.38 0.94
CA LEU A 6 7.99 -8.99 2.12
C LEU A 6 8.46 -9.71 3.39
N THR A 7 8.49 -8.97 4.50
CA THR A 7 8.69 -9.54 5.84
C THR A 7 7.46 -10.35 6.27
N GLU A 8 7.61 -11.17 7.31
CA GLU A 8 6.50 -11.97 7.86
C GLU A 8 5.30 -11.10 8.27
N LYS A 9 5.54 -10.01 9.01
CA LYS A 9 4.48 -9.05 9.39
C LYS A 9 3.83 -8.35 8.20
N GLN A 10 4.56 -8.10 7.12
CA GLN A 10 3.97 -7.55 5.90
C GLN A 10 3.12 -8.58 5.15
N ARG A 11 3.48 -9.87 5.21
CA ARG A 11 2.64 -10.96 4.67
C ARG A 11 1.35 -11.11 5.47
N GLU A 12 1.41 -11.04 6.80
CA GLU A 12 0.22 -11.00 7.67
C GLU A 12 -0.69 -9.81 7.30
N ALA A 13 -0.11 -8.61 7.17
CA ALA A 13 -0.85 -7.42 6.76
C ALA A 13 -1.50 -7.58 5.37
N ASN A 14 -0.81 -8.19 4.40
CA ASN A 14 -1.39 -8.49 3.09
C ASN A 14 -2.60 -9.42 3.18
N ARG A 15 -2.52 -10.49 3.98
CA ARG A 15 -3.66 -11.41 4.19
C ARG A 15 -4.83 -10.69 4.84
N LEU A 16 -4.56 -9.87 5.86
CA LEU A 16 -5.58 -9.05 6.52
C LEU A 16 -6.27 -8.13 5.52
N LEU A 17 -5.50 -7.42 4.68
CA LEU A 17 -6.02 -6.51 3.65
C LEU A 17 -6.89 -7.21 2.59
N ALA A 18 -6.65 -8.49 2.32
CA ALA A 18 -7.44 -9.32 1.41
C ALA A 18 -8.66 -9.96 2.08
N GLY A 19 -8.84 -9.78 3.39
CA GLY A 19 -9.96 -10.34 4.14
C GLY A 19 -11.30 -9.62 3.89
N PRO A 20 -12.39 -10.10 4.51
CA PRO A 20 -13.75 -9.59 4.30
C PRO A 20 -14.01 -8.24 4.96
N ALA A 21 -13.10 -7.75 5.83
CA ALA A 21 -13.29 -6.51 6.56
C ALA A 21 -13.26 -5.30 5.62
N ARG A 22 -14.30 -4.45 5.71
CA ARG A 22 -14.40 -3.22 4.91
C ARG A 22 -13.36 -2.17 5.31
N ASN A 23 -13.12 -2.00 6.61
CA ASN A 23 -12.22 -0.99 7.17
C ASN A 23 -11.09 -1.67 7.92
N ILE A 24 -9.84 -1.36 7.56
CA ILE A 24 -8.65 -1.99 8.13
C ILE A 24 -7.63 -0.90 8.50
N MET A 25 -7.11 -0.99 9.71
CA MET A 25 -6.06 -0.11 10.21
C MET A 25 -4.78 -0.90 10.47
N LEU A 26 -3.68 -0.53 9.81
CA LEU A 26 -2.36 -1.07 10.12
C LEU A 26 -1.67 -0.19 11.18
N ARG A 27 -1.56 -0.68 12.41
CA ARG A 27 -0.86 0.01 13.51
C ARG A 27 0.58 -0.50 13.64
N GLY A 28 1.53 0.40 13.85
CA GLY A 28 2.94 0.05 14.08
C GLY A 28 3.90 1.23 13.92
N GLY A 29 5.17 1.05 14.28
CA GLY A 29 6.19 2.10 14.33
C GLY A 29 6.49 2.80 12.99
N SER A 30 7.13 3.97 13.04
CA SER A 30 7.56 4.69 11.83
C SER A 30 8.49 3.83 10.97
N ARG A 31 8.47 4.02 9.64
CA ARG A 31 9.30 3.30 8.66
C ARG A 31 9.13 1.78 8.61
N SER A 32 8.11 1.20 9.24
CA SER A 32 7.84 -0.25 9.20
C SER A 32 7.28 -0.78 7.86
N GLY A 33 7.29 0.02 6.79
CA GLY A 33 6.82 -0.38 5.46
C GLY A 33 5.30 -0.45 5.28
N LYS A 34 4.49 0.10 6.19
CA LYS A 34 3.01 0.08 6.08
C LYS A 34 2.51 0.72 4.79
N THR A 35 3.07 1.86 4.40
CA THR A 35 2.67 2.57 3.19
C THR A 35 2.95 1.74 1.93
N PHE A 36 4.07 1.01 1.90
CA PHE A 36 4.40 0.10 0.80
C PHE A 36 3.34 -1.01 0.65
N VAL A 37 3.00 -1.69 1.74
CA VAL A 37 1.98 -2.75 1.73
C VAL A 37 0.60 -2.22 1.33
N LEU A 38 0.20 -1.05 1.83
CA LEU A 38 -1.07 -0.40 1.45
C LEU A 38 -1.12 -0.05 -0.05
N CYS A 39 -0.04 0.51 -0.60
CA CYS A 39 0.03 0.85 -2.02
C CYS A 39 -0.04 -0.42 -2.89
N ARG A 40 0.71 -1.47 -2.52
CA ARG A 40 0.68 -2.76 -3.22
C ARG A 40 -0.72 -3.39 -3.20
N ALA A 41 -1.41 -3.36 -2.05
CA ALA A 41 -2.77 -3.88 -1.94
C ALA A 41 -3.78 -3.06 -2.77
N LEU A 42 -3.64 -1.73 -2.80
CA LEU A 42 -4.49 -0.85 -3.61
C LEU A 42 -4.32 -1.12 -5.11
N ILE A 43 -3.08 -1.26 -5.58
CA ILE A 43 -2.78 -1.64 -6.97
C ILE A 43 -3.37 -3.00 -7.30
N GLN A 44 -3.19 -4.01 -6.44
CA GLN A 44 -3.78 -5.33 -6.65
C GLN A 44 -5.31 -5.28 -6.73
N ARG A 45 -5.98 -4.46 -5.90
CA ARG A 45 -7.43 -4.27 -5.98
C ARG A 45 -7.84 -3.62 -7.31
N ALA A 46 -7.10 -2.63 -7.79
CA ALA A 46 -7.38 -1.97 -9.07
C ALA A 46 -7.26 -2.95 -10.25
N ILE A 47 -6.30 -3.87 -10.20
CA ILE A 47 -6.14 -4.96 -11.19
C ILE A 47 -7.32 -5.93 -11.11
N ASN A 48 -7.68 -6.36 -9.90
CA ASN A 48 -8.73 -7.36 -9.67
C ASN A 48 -10.15 -6.82 -9.97
N ALA A 49 -10.35 -5.50 -9.90
CA ALA A 49 -11.63 -4.85 -10.17
C ALA A 49 -11.46 -3.77 -11.25
N PRO A 50 -11.38 -4.15 -12.54
CA PRO A 50 -11.28 -3.19 -13.64
C PRO A 50 -12.38 -2.12 -13.58
N GLY A 51 -12.03 -0.86 -13.85
CA GLY A 51 -12.96 0.28 -13.81
C GLY A 51 -13.23 0.85 -12.42
N SER A 52 -12.73 0.22 -11.36
CA SER A 52 -12.83 0.78 -10.00
C SER A 52 -11.92 2.01 -9.81
N ARG A 53 -12.37 2.94 -8.96
CA ARG A 53 -11.62 4.16 -8.61
C ARG A 53 -11.02 4.02 -7.21
N HIS A 54 -9.74 4.36 -7.09
CA HIS A 54 -8.98 4.25 -5.85
C HIS A 54 -8.32 5.58 -5.52
N VAL A 55 -8.18 5.89 -4.24
CA VAL A 55 -7.60 7.15 -3.77
C VAL A 55 -6.75 6.92 -2.52
N ILE A 56 -5.67 7.69 -2.40
CA ILE A 56 -4.82 7.73 -1.21
C ILE A 56 -4.85 9.15 -0.64
N PHE A 57 -5.33 9.28 0.60
CA PHE A 57 -5.37 10.57 1.29
C PHE A 57 -4.17 10.76 2.22
N ARG A 58 -3.68 12.01 2.29
CA ARG A 58 -2.72 12.49 3.29
C ARG A 58 -3.17 13.86 3.75
N PHE A 59 -2.83 14.22 4.99
CA PHE A 59 -3.20 15.51 5.59
C PHE A 59 -2.69 16.72 4.79
N ARG A 60 -1.49 16.63 4.17
CA ARG A 60 -0.97 17.66 3.26
C ARG A 60 -0.73 17.07 1.88
N PHE A 61 -1.04 17.85 0.84
CA PHE A 61 -0.77 17.51 -0.54
C PHE A 61 0.71 17.15 -0.79
N ASN A 62 1.64 17.92 -0.23
CA ASN A 62 3.06 17.67 -0.39
C ASN A 62 3.46 16.26 0.12
N HIS A 63 2.85 15.75 1.19
CA HIS A 63 3.13 14.40 1.67
C HIS A 63 2.58 13.33 0.73
N ALA A 64 1.41 13.53 0.12
CA ALA A 64 0.91 12.61 -0.90
C ALA A 64 1.84 12.61 -2.12
N LYS A 65 2.22 13.79 -2.63
CA LYS A 65 3.12 13.93 -3.78
C LYS A 65 4.50 13.31 -3.53
N THR A 66 5.17 13.67 -2.45
CA THR A 66 6.56 13.23 -2.22
C THR A 66 6.65 11.79 -1.73
N SER A 67 5.93 11.44 -0.66
CA SER A 67 6.12 10.13 -0.01
C SER A 67 5.36 8.99 -0.69
N VAL A 68 4.24 9.28 -1.37
CA VAL A 68 3.44 8.25 -2.04
C VAL A 68 3.75 8.23 -3.53
N TRP A 69 3.51 9.34 -4.22
CA TRP A 69 3.64 9.41 -5.69
C TRP A 69 5.10 9.30 -6.16
N SER A 70 5.99 10.13 -5.64
CA SER A 70 7.39 10.17 -6.08
C SER A 70 8.28 9.08 -5.47
N ASP A 71 7.90 8.50 -4.31
CA ASP A 71 8.76 7.54 -3.60
C ASP A 71 8.18 6.12 -3.54
N THR A 72 7.04 5.91 -2.87
CA THR A 72 6.56 4.55 -2.59
C THR A 72 6.01 3.85 -3.83
N LEU A 73 5.23 4.54 -4.67
CA LEU A 73 4.62 3.91 -5.85
C LEU A 73 5.66 3.36 -6.85
N PRO A 74 6.71 4.11 -7.24
CA PRO A 74 7.77 3.58 -8.09
C PRO A 74 8.43 2.32 -7.52
N LYS A 75 8.69 2.28 -6.20
CA LYS A 75 9.28 1.11 -5.52
C LYS A 75 8.36 -0.12 -5.51
N VAL A 76 7.05 0.07 -5.58
CA VAL A 76 6.08 -1.04 -5.65
C VAL A 76 5.97 -1.59 -7.07
N LEU A 77 6.16 -0.74 -8.08
CA LEU A 77 5.98 -1.07 -9.50
C LEU A 77 7.25 -1.55 -10.21
N ALA A 78 8.44 -1.20 -9.68
CA ALA A 78 9.74 -1.64 -10.19
C ALA A 78 10.07 -3.08 -9.80
#